data_AF-A0A511KME5-F1
#
_entry.id   AF-A0A511KME5-F1
#
_cell.length_a   1.000
_cell.length_b   1.000
_cell.length_c   1.000
_cell.angle_alpha   90.00
_cell.angle_beta   90.00
_cell.angle_gamma   90.00
#
_symmetry.space_group_name_H-M   'P 1'
#
loop_
_entity.id
_entity.type
_entity.pdbx_description
1 polymer ?
#
loop_
_entity_poly.entity_id
_entity_poly.type
_entity_poly.pdbx_seq_one_letter_code
_entity_poly.pdbx_strand_id
1 'polypeptide(L)'
;MSIWHPSMYGVGTGFDYDAGDPVVPLDPGVQDMDEWWFRGPQARALKPQNGSVMELPAGGTAAVEIACNVAWTSYGSRTTNPSDLLSACPDNYGAYHTGDPTGPLDDDLLSGCALAVAYKSDIDEVGWDDLVVFSTNQTCVRQKVTTFDLHNVLHENTAASIEIDALVAATRVLGAAQFVDLAKPPTSFQILLTS
;
A
#
# COMPACT_ATOMS: atom_id res chain seq x y z
N MET A 1 -0.35 -2.20 -10.30
CA MET A 1 -1.47 -2.13 -9.31
C MET A 1 -1.08 -1.14 -8.22
N SER A 2 -2.03 -0.42 -7.62
CA SER A 2 -1.78 0.44 -6.44
C SER A 2 -2.81 0.17 -5.35
N ILE A 3 -2.44 0.45 -4.10
CA ILE A 3 -3.43 0.67 -3.04
C ILE A 3 -4.11 2.01 -3.31
N TRP A 4 -5.41 2.05 -3.10
CA TRP A 4 -6.24 3.25 -3.19
C TRP A 4 -6.89 3.49 -1.85
N HIS A 5 -6.65 4.67 -1.31
CA HIS A 5 -7.30 5.17 -0.11
C HIS A 5 -7.16 6.70 -0.09
N PRO A 6 -8.12 7.47 0.48
CA PRO A 6 -7.99 8.92 0.59
C PRO A 6 -6.71 9.35 1.31
N SER A 7 -6.20 8.50 2.21
CA SER A 7 -4.99 8.78 2.98
C SER A 7 -3.68 8.52 2.23
N MET A 8 -3.71 8.25 0.92
CA MET A 8 -2.49 8.07 0.13
C MET A 8 -1.87 9.39 -0.31
N TYR A 9 -0.54 9.42 -0.40
CA TYR A 9 0.21 10.44 -1.10
C TYR A 9 0.25 10.17 -2.61
N GLY A 10 0.76 11.14 -3.36
CA GLY A 10 1.07 10.97 -4.77
C GLY A 10 -0.11 11.09 -5.73
N VAL A 11 -1.28 11.47 -5.22
CA VAL A 11 -2.46 11.78 -6.03
C VAL A 11 -3.02 13.16 -5.67
N GLY A 12 -3.42 13.89 -6.70
CA GLY A 12 -4.08 15.18 -6.61
C GLY A 12 -5.52 15.06 -6.12
N THR A 13 -6.23 16.18 -6.10
CA THR A 13 -7.64 16.22 -5.63
C THR A 13 -8.50 15.26 -6.44
N GLY A 14 -9.26 14.39 -5.77
CA GLY A 14 -10.12 13.44 -6.48
C GLY A 14 -9.37 12.29 -7.16
N PHE A 15 -8.16 11.99 -6.71
CA PHE A 15 -7.26 10.97 -7.27
C PHE A 15 -6.69 11.30 -8.65
N ASP A 16 -6.52 12.58 -8.96
CA ASP A 16 -5.84 13.04 -10.18
C ASP A 16 -4.35 12.66 -10.17
N TYR A 17 -3.77 12.32 -11.32
CA TYR A 17 -2.40 11.78 -11.43
C TYR A 17 -1.34 12.89 -11.56
N ASP A 18 -1.42 13.91 -10.70
CA ASP A 18 -0.59 15.11 -10.75
C ASP A 18 0.92 14.82 -10.54
N ALA A 19 1.26 13.75 -9.81
CA ALA A 19 2.63 13.29 -9.59
C ALA A 19 2.99 12.03 -10.40
N GLY A 20 2.21 11.72 -11.44
CA GLY A 20 2.35 10.48 -12.23
C GLY A 20 1.34 9.41 -11.83
N ASP A 21 1.29 8.34 -12.61
CA ASP A 21 0.33 7.25 -12.39
C ASP A 21 0.82 6.32 -11.25
N PRO A 22 0.08 6.21 -10.13
CA PRO A 22 0.50 5.41 -8.99
C PRO A 22 0.51 3.90 -9.27
N VAL A 23 -0.03 3.43 -10.41
CA VAL A 23 0.02 2.00 -10.76
C VAL A 23 1.26 1.61 -11.54
N VAL A 24 2.05 2.58 -12.00
CA VAL A 24 3.32 2.34 -12.71
C VAL A 24 4.33 1.71 -11.74
N PRO A 25 5.00 0.61 -12.13
CA PRO A 25 6.06 0.01 -11.31
C PRO A 25 7.21 0.99 -11.07
N LEU A 26 7.90 0.87 -9.94
CA LEU A 26 9.16 1.60 -9.76
C LEU A 26 10.19 1.03 -10.74
N ASP A 27 10.89 1.90 -11.46
CA ASP A 27 11.86 1.46 -12.48
C ASP A 27 13.14 0.93 -11.80
N PRO A 28 13.59 -0.31 -12.10
CA PRO A 28 14.81 -0.86 -11.52
C PRO A 28 16.09 -0.11 -11.90
N GLY A 29 16.03 0.81 -12.88
CA GLY A 29 17.14 1.69 -13.27
C GLY A 29 17.30 2.95 -12.41
N VAL A 30 16.36 3.25 -11.51
CA VAL A 30 16.42 4.40 -10.60
C VAL A 30 17.42 4.12 -9.49
N GLN A 31 18.55 4.83 -9.50
CA GLN A 31 19.64 4.60 -8.55
C GLN A 31 19.60 5.51 -7.34
N ASP A 32 18.99 6.69 -7.47
CA ASP A 32 18.83 7.60 -6.33
C ASP A 32 17.61 7.17 -5.51
N MET A 33 17.81 6.99 -4.21
CA MET A 33 16.73 6.69 -3.29
C MET A 33 15.64 7.75 -3.36
N ASP A 34 16.01 9.03 -3.46
CA ASP A 34 15.04 10.12 -3.42
C ASP A 34 14.00 10.05 -4.55
N GLU A 35 14.40 9.51 -5.71
CA GLU A 35 13.58 9.40 -6.92
C GLU A 35 12.51 8.30 -6.83
N TRP A 36 12.74 7.21 -6.09
CA TRP A 36 11.76 6.13 -5.92
C TRP A 36 11.13 6.09 -4.52
N TRP A 37 11.77 6.68 -3.51
CA TRP A 37 11.27 6.74 -2.13
C TRP A 37 9.93 7.47 -2.10
N PHE A 38 8.87 6.81 -1.62
CA PHE A 38 7.48 7.28 -1.74
C PHE A 38 7.08 7.71 -3.17
N ARG A 39 7.63 7.05 -4.20
CA ARG A 39 7.44 7.39 -5.63
C ARG A 39 7.98 8.76 -6.03
N GLY A 40 8.93 9.31 -5.27
CA GLY A 40 9.65 10.53 -5.62
C GLY A 40 9.12 11.81 -4.96
N PRO A 41 9.85 12.93 -5.09
CA PRO A 41 9.55 14.17 -4.37
C PRO A 41 8.21 14.81 -4.77
N GLN A 42 7.79 14.66 -6.03
CA GLN A 42 6.50 15.15 -6.50
C GLN A 42 5.34 14.41 -5.82
N ALA A 43 5.49 13.10 -5.60
CA ALA A 43 4.47 12.31 -4.95
C ALA A 43 4.37 12.66 -3.45
N ARG A 44 5.51 12.80 -2.76
CA ARG A 44 5.56 13.26 -1.36
C ARG A 44 4.98 14.66 -1.14
N ALA A 45 5.07 15.54 -2.15
CA ALA A 45 4.48 16.88 -2.09
C ALA A 45 2.94 16.86 -2.14
N LEU A 46 2.33 15.80 -2.68
CA LEU A 46 0.88 15.63 -2.74
C LEU A 46 0.39 14.89 -1.51
N LYS A 47 0.00 15.67 -0.49
CA LYS A 47 -0.51 15.15 0.77
C LYS A 47 -1.87 14.44 0.62
N PRO A 48 -2.21 13.57 1.56
CA PRO A 48 -3.51 12.94 1.69
C PRO A 48 -4.72 13.85 1.49
N GLN A 49 -5.74 13.29 0.85
CA GLN A 49 -6.98 13.98 0.54
C GLN A 49 -7.62 14.49 1.84
N ASN A 50 -7.81 15.81 1.96
CA ASN A 50 -8.44 16.43 3.12
C ASN A 50 -7.82 16.04 4.47
N GLY A 51 -6.51 15.73 4.52
CA GLY A 51 -5.83 15.27 5.73
C GLY A 51 -6.37 13.95 6.27
N SER A 52 -6.90 13.11 5.38
CA SER A 52 -7.48 11.82 5.76
C SER A 52 -6.42 10.82 6.18
N VAL A 53 -6.86 9.86 6.97
CA VAL A 53 -6.05 8.84 7.63
C VAL A 53 -6.75 7.50 7.56
N MET A 54 -5.99 6.41 7.53
CA MET A 54 -6.47 5.03 7.56
C MET A 54 -6.37 4.51 8.99
N GLU A 55 -7.49 4.17 9.59
CA GLU A 55 -7.49 3.62 10.94
C GLU A 55 -7.04 2.16 10.94
N LEU A 56 -6.01 1.84 11.73
CA LEU A 56 -5.55 0.47 11.97
C LEU A 56 -5.91 0.00 13.39
N PRO A 57 -7.03 -0.74 13.57
CA PRO A 57 -7.42 -1.24 14.89
C PRO A 57 -6.47 -2.35 15.36
N ALA A 58 -5.75 -2.11 16.46
CA ALA A 58 -4.90 -3.12 17.09
C ALA A 58 -5.70 -4.40 17.42
N GLY A 59 -5.15 -5.56 17.08
CA GLY A 59 -5.82 -6.86 17.25
C GLY A 59 -6.97 -7.13 16.27
N GLY A 60 -7.24 -6.20 15.35
CA GLY A 60 -8.29 -6.30 14.36
C GLY A 60 -7.77 -6.63 12.96
N THR A 61 -8.52 -6.18 11.96
CA THR A 61 -8.16 -6.31 10.56
C THR A 61 -8.29 -4.97 9.86
N ALA A 62 -7.44 -4.73 8.88
CA ALA A 62 -7.56 -3.60 7.97
C ALA A 62 -7.81 -4.11 6.55
N ALA A 63 -8.85 -3.57 5.90
CA ALA A 63 -9.13 -3.84 4.50
C ALA A 63 -8.64 -2.67 3.65
N VAL A 64 -7.89 -2.96 2.59
CA VAL A 64 -7.48 -1.99 1.59
C VAL A 64 -8.00 -2.37 0.22
N GLU A 65 -8.20 -1.38 -0.65
CA GLU A 65 -8.53 -1.61 -2.05
C GLU A 65 -7.28 -1.51 -2.91
N ILE A 66 -6.93 -2.61 -3.59
CA ILE A 66 -5.84 -2.68 -4.56
C ILE A 66 -6.46 -2.84 -5.95
N ALA A 67 -6.11 -1.94 -6.87
CA ALA A 67 -6.65 -1.97 -8.22
C ALA A 67 -5.67 -1.41 -9.26
N CYS A 68 -5.92 -1.70 -10.53
CA CYS A 68 -5.11 -1.16 -11.64
C CYS A 68 -5.51 0.26 -12.03
N ASN A 69 -6.60 0.78 -11.48
CA ASN A 69 -7.02 2.16 -11.63
C ASN A 69 -8.02 2.50 -10.51
N VAL A 70 -8.01 3.75 -10.03
CA VAL A 70 -8.97 4.23 -9.02
C VAL A 70 -10.41 4.00 -9.46
N ALA A 71 -10.70 4.07 -10.77
CA ALA A 71 -12.03 3.89 -11.32
C ALA A 71 -12.72 2.59 -10.88
N TRP A 72 -11.96 1.54 -10.55
CA TRP A 72 -12.48 0.22 -10.15
C TRP A 72 -12.67 0.03 -8.63
N THR A 73 -12.32 1.06 -7.85
CA THR A 73 -12.40 1.07 -6.38
C THR A 73 -13.70 1.71 -5.89
N SER A 74 -13.95 1.69 -4.58
CA SER A 74 -15.03 2.46 -3.96
C SER A 74 -14.94 3.97 -4.19
N TYR A 75 -13.76 4.47 -4.53
CA TYR A 75 -13.51 5.89 -4.81
C TYR A 75 -13.69 6.24 -6.29
N GLY A 76 -13.86 5.23 -7.13
CA GLY A 76 -14.03 5.36 -8.57
C GLY A 76 -15.49 5.48 -9.01
N SER A 77 -15.67 5.63 -10.32
CA SER A 77 -16.99 5.71 -10.96
C SER A 77 -17.49 4.37 -11.51
N ARG A 78 -16.65 3.32 -11.51
CA ARG A 78 -16.99 2.02 -12.09
C ARG A 78 -17.20 0.99 -10.99
N THR A 79 -18.18 0.12 -11.22
CA THR A 79 -18.48 -0.99 -10.32
C THR A 79 -17.93 -2.29 -10.90
N THR A 80 -17.38 -3.12 -10.02
CA THR A 80 -17.00 -4.50 -10.31
C THR A 80 -17.69 -5.40 -9.30
N ASN A 81 -18.08 -6.61 -9.72
CA ASN A 81 -18.56 -7.60 -8.77
C ASN A 81 -17.36 -8.01 -7.88
N PRO A 82 -17.43 -7.83 -6.55
CA PRO A 82 -16.33 -8.19 -5.66
C PRO A 82 -15.94 -9.67 -5.72
N SER A 83 -16.85 -10.54 -6.15
CA SER A 83 -16.60 -11.98 -6.30
C SER A 83 -15.88 -12.35 -7.60
N ASP A 84 -15.75 -11.40 -8.55
CA ASP A 84 -15.07 -11.66 -9.81
C ASP A 84 -13.56 -11.74 -9.60
N LEU A 85 -12.93 -12.74 -10.24
CA LEU A 85 -11.49 -12.96 -10.13
C LEU A 85 -10.69 -11.76 -10.64
N LEU A 86 -11.24 -11.00 -11.59
CA LEU A 86 -10.63 -9.81 -12.18
C LEU A 86 -11.19 -8.49 -11.64
N SER A 87 -11.82 -8.51 -10.46
CA SER A 87 -12.48 -7.33 -9.89
C SER A 87 -11.58 -6.11 -9.66
N ALA A 88 -10.26 -6.31 -9.48
CA ALA A 88 -9.27 -5.24 -9.29
C ALA A 88 -8.81 -4.61 -10.61
N CYS A 89 -8.96 -5.33 -11.72
CA CYS A 89 -8.61 -4.91 -13.06
C CYS A 89 -9.36 -5.76 -14.10
N PRO A 90 -10.59 -5.35 -14.45
CA PRO A 90 -11.40 -6.08 -15.42
C PRO A 90 -10.69 -6.27 -16.76
N ASP A 91 -10.85 -7.45 -17.34
CA ASP A 91 -10.32 -7.84 -18.67
C ASP A 91 -8.80 -7.71 -18.85
N ASN A 92 -8.02 -7.67 -17.76
CA ASN A 92 -6.57 -7.54 -17.81
C ASN A 92 -5.87 -8.47 -16.81
N TYR A 93 -5.54 -9.68 -17.27
CA TYR A 93 -4.79 -10.66 -16.49
C TYR A 93 -3.34 -10.20 -16.22
N GLY A 94 -2.69 -9.59 -17.21
CA GLY A 94 -1.31 -9.12 -17.09
C GLY A 94 -1.08 -8.12 -15.95
N ALA A 95 -2.08 -7.31 -15.58
CA ALA A 95 -1.97 -6.35 -14.49
C ALA A 95 -1.72 -6.98 -13.11
N TYR A 96 -2.05 -8.26 -12.93
CA TYR A 96 -1.87 -8.98 -11.67
C TYR A 96 -0.48 -9.61 -11.53
N HIS A 97 0.27 -9.70 -12.63
CA HIS A 97 1.61 -10.31 -12.67
C HIS A 97 1.67 -11.72 -12.05
N THR A 98 0.62 -12.51 -12.22
CA THR A 98 0.49 -13.85 -11.63
C THR A 98 0.01 -14.85 -12.69
N GLY A 99 0.94 -15.28 -13.55
CA GLY A 99 0.66 -16.16 -14.69
C GLY A 99 0.89 -15.51 -16.05
N ASP A 100 0.28 -16.11 -17.09
CA ASP A 100 0.34 -15.62 -18.46
C ASP A 100 -0.44 -14.30 -18.59
N PRO A 101 0.13 -13.22 -19.17
CA PRO A 101 -0.56 -11.93 -19.29
C PRO A 101 -1.86 -11.97 -20.12
N THR A 102 -2.07 -13.04 -20.90
CA THR A 102 -3.27 -13.30 -21.71
C THR A 102 -4.13 -14.44 -21.16
N GLY A 103 -3.65 -15.16 -20.14
CA GLY A 103 -4.26 -16.35 -19.59
C GLY A 103 -4.84 -16.13 -18.20
N PRO A 104 -5.46 -17.15 -17.60
CA PRO A 104 -6.04 -17.03 -16.26
C PRO A 104 -4.97 -16.69 -15.21
N LEU A 105 -5.43 -16.10 -14.10
CA LEU A 105 -4.58 -15.90 -12.93
C LEU A 105 -4.09 -17.26 -12.39
N ASP A 106 -2.83 -17.31 -12.02
CA ASP A 106 -2.18 -18.46 -11.39
C ASP A 106 -1.87 -18.13 -9.93
N ASP A 107 -2.61 -18.73 -9.00
CA ASP A 107 -2.48 -18.44 -7.56
C ASP A 107 -1.14 -18.93 -6.99
N ASP A 108 -0.50 -19.92 -7.63
CA ASP A 108 0.82 -20.45 -7.20
C ASP A 108 1.97 -19.48 -7.50
N LEU A 109 1.72 -18.45 -8.33
CA LEU A 109 2.69 -17.41 -8.70
C LEU A 109 2.51 -16.11 -7.91
N LEU A 110 1.53 -16.05 -7.00
CA LEU A 110 1.36 -14.92 -6.10
C LEU A 110 2.53 -14.83 -5.13
N SER A 111 3.11 -13.64 -5.01
CA SER A 111 4.24 -13.39 -4.10
C SER A 111 3.83 -12.67 -2.81
N GLY A 112 2.56 -12.32 -2.68
CA GLY A 112 2.03 -11.58 -1.55
C GLY A 112 2.47 -10.12 -1.50
N CYS A 113 2.01 -9.42 -0.46
CA CYS A 113 2.42 -8.05 -0.16
C CYS A 113 2.35 -7.79 1.35
N ALA A 114 2.87 -6.64 1.77
CA ALA A 114 2.99 -6.25 3.17
C ALA A 114 2.36 -4.89 3.45
N LEU A 115 2.14 -4.59 4.72
CA LEU A 115 2.00 -3.23 5.25
C LEU A 115 3.18 -2.95 6.18
N ALA A 116 3.85 -1.83 5.97
CA ALA A 116 4.92 -1.33 6.83
C ALA A 116 4.46 -0.07 7.57
N VAL A 117 5.11 0.28 8.69
CA VAL A 117 4.83 1.51 9.43
C VAL A 117 6.12 2.21 9.84
N ALA A 118 6.13 3.53 9.77
CA ALA A 118 7.11 4.39 10.45
C ALA A 118 6.41 5.27 11.49
N TYR A 119 7.04 5.43 12.66
CA TYR A 119 6.52 6.23 13.77
C TYR A 119 7.01 7.68 13.69
N LYS A 120 6.68 8.36 12.59
CA LYS A 120 7.03 9.77 12.33
C LYS A 120 5.83 10.52 11.78
N SER A 121 5.73 11.80 12.11
CA SER A 121 4.63 12.67 11.66
C SER A 121 4.96 13.47 10.41
N ASP A 122 6.24 13.56 10.04
CA ASP A 122 6.70 14.23 8.83
C ASP A 122 7.29 13.18 7.89
N ILE A 123 6.74 13.09 6.67
CA ILE A 123 7.16 12.15 5.63
C ILE A 123 8.63 12.36 5.23
N ASP A 124 9.11 13.60 5.26
CA ASP A 124 10.48 13.93 4.88
C ASP A 124 11.49 13.47 5.94
N GLU A 125 11.02 13.14 7.14
CA GLU A 125 11.85 12.53 8.17
C GLU A 125 11.88 11.00 8.06
N VAL A 126 10.99 10.35 7.30
CA VAL A 126 10.92 8.90 7.18
C VAL A 126 12.04 8.37 6.27
N GLY A 127 12.94 7.58 6.84
CA GLY A 127 14.01 6.88 6.15
C GLY A 127 13.78 5.36 6.05
N TRP A 128 14.64 4.70 5.27
CA TRP A 128 14.60 3.25 5.04
C TRP A 128 14.54 2.43 6.34
N ASP A 129 15.40 2.78 7.30
CA ASP A 129 15.55 2.04 8.55
C ASP A 129 14.40 2.27 9.56
N ASP A 130 13.49 3.20 9.28
CA ASP A 130 12.35 3.47 10.17
C ASP A 130 11.15 2.54 9.92
N LEU A 131 11.14 1.82 8.79
CA LEU A 131 10.01 1.01 8.38
C LEU A 131 9.99 -0.36 9.01
N VAL A 132 8.88 -0.67 9.66
CA VAL A 132 8.63 -1.98 10.25
C VAL A 132 7.42 -2.62 9.57
N VAL A 133 7.64 -3.77 8.92
CA VAL A 133 6.53 -4.60 8.41
C VAL A 133 5.77 -5.18 9.60
N PHE A 134 4.50 -4.80 9.75
CA PHE A 134 3.65 -5.25 10.86
C PHE A 134 2.54 -6.22 10.43
N SER A 135 2.25 -6.31 9.12
CA SER A 135 1.24 -7.22 8.58
C SER A 135 1.58 -7.63 7.15
N THR A 136 1.18 -8.84 6.77
CA THR A 136 1.40 -9.40 5.42
C THR A 136 0.17 -10.16 4.96
N ASN A 137 -0.06 -10.18 3.65
CA ASN A 137 -1.06 -11.04 3.01
C ASN A 137 -0.39 -11.78 1.84
N GLN A 138 -0.30 -13.11 1.94
CA GLN A 138 0.39 -13.94 0.95
C GLN A 138 -0.38 -14.08 -0.37
N THR A 139 -1.68 -13.82 -0.35
CA THR A 139 -2.56 -13.85 -1.52
C THR A 139 -2.85 -12.45 -2.05
N CYS A 140 -2.09 -11.45 -1.64
CA CYS A 140 -2.28 -10.07 -2.06
C CYS A 140 -2.24 -9.91 -3.57
N VAL A 141 -2.85 -8.83 -4.08
CA VAL A 141 -3.14 -8.50 -5.48
C VAL A 141 -4.17 -9.40 -6.17
N ARG A 142 -4.49 -10.56 -5.60
CA ARG A 142 -5.44 -11.53 -6.18
C ARG A 142 -6.88 -11.03 -6.33
N GLN A 143 -7.30 -10.15 -5.44
CA GLN A 143 -8.64 -9.56 -5.42
C GLN A 143 -8.55 -8.08 -5.09
N LYS A 144 -9.61 -7.34 -5.43
CA LYS A 144 -9.68 -5.89 -5.18
C LYS A 144 -9.53 -5.56 -3.70
N VAL A 145 -10.32 -6.21 -2.85
CA VAL A 145 -10.26 -5.98 -1.39
C VAL A 145 -9.26 -6.96 -0.81
N THR A 146 -8.19 -6.45 -0.23
CA THR A 146 -7.17 -7.25 0.47
C THR A 146 -7.23 -6.95 1.96
N THR A 147 -7.39 -7.98 2.78
CA THR A 147 -7.47 -7.85 4.24
C THR A 147 -6.14 -8.20 4.89
N PHE A 148 -5.73 -7.39 5.85
CA PHE A 148 -4.50 -7.52 6.61
C PHE A 148 -4.84 -7.69 8.09
N ASP A 149 -4.29 -8.74 8.69
CA ASP A 149 -4.44 -8.98 10.12
C ASP A 149 -3.49 -8.07 10.90
N LEU A 150 -4.04 -7.34 11.86
CA LEU A 150 -3.32 -6.41 12.70
C LEU A 150 -3.06 -7.10 14.03
N HIS A 151 -1.91 -7.72 14.17
CA HIS A 151 -1.52 -8.33 15.44
C HIS A 151 -1.50 -7.28 16.58
N ASN A 152 -1.64 -7.71 17.84
CA ASN A 152 -1.58 -6.86 19.05
C ASN A 152 -0.21 -6.18 19.28
N VAL A 153 0.63 -6.08 18.26
CA VAL A 153 1.96 -5.46 18.30
C VAL A 153 1.86 -3.92 18.19
N LEU A 154 0.71 -3.41 17.74
CA LEU A 154 0.37 -2.00 17.91
C LEU A 154 -0.05 -1.79 19.38
N HIS A 155 0.80 -1.18 20.20
CA HIS A 155 0.55 -1.00 21.62
C HIS A 155 -0.81 -0.29 21.89
N GLU A 156 -1.62 -0.89 22.76
CA GLU A 156 -2.89 -0.35 23.30
C GLU A 156 -2.65 1.04 23.91
N ASN A 157 -3.03 2.09 23.16
CA ASN A 157 -3.48 3.43 23.60
C ASN A 157 -3.45 4.49 22.48
N THR A 158 -3.13 4.11 21.25
CA THR A 158 -3.22 4.99 20.07
C THR A 158 -4.15 4.39 19.04
N ALA A 159 -5.28 5.07 18.76
CA ALA A 159 -5.88 4.98 17.45
C ALA A 159 -4.79 5.39 16.45
N ALA A 160 -4.32 4.44 15.64
CA ALA A 160 -3.27 4.69 14.66
C ALA A 160 -3.95 5.10 13.35
N SER A 161 -3.98 6.41 13.15
CA SER A 161 -4.44 7.08 11.94
C SER A 161 -3.29 7.11 10.90
N ILE A 162 -3.38 6.30 9.84
CA ILE A 162 -2.26 5.97 8.95
C ILE A 162 -2.45 6.46 7.50
N GLU A 163 -1.48 7.19 6.97
CA GLU A 163 -1.39 7.62 5.58
C GLU A 163 -0.79 6.46 4.75
N ILE A 164 -1.50 5.98 3.71
CA ILE A 164 -1.16 4.74 2.99
C ILE A 164 -0.40 5.03 1.69
N ASP A 165 0.86 4.61 1.56
CA ASP A 165 1.57 4.67 0.27
C ASP A 165 1.87 3.29 -0.34
N ALA A 166 2.00 3.34 -1.67
CA ALA A 166 1.88 2.27 -2.66
C ALA A 166 2.80 1.05 -2.50
N LEU A 167 2.29 -0.13 -2.91
CA LEU A 167 2.68 -1.57 -2.74
C LEU A 167 4.16 -2.05 -2.85
N VAL A 168 4.61 -2.86 -1.85
CA VAL A 168 5.82 -3.71 -1.82
C VAL A 168 5.32 -5.11 -2.09
N ALA A 169 5.81 -5.72 -3.15
CA ALA A 169 5.83 -7.17 -3.30
C ALA A 169 7.29 -7.64 -3.10
N ALA A 170 7.71 -7.88 -1.86
CA ALA A 170 9.05 -8.36 -1.56
C ALA A 170 9.06 -9.89 -1.54
N THR A 171 9.81 -10.43 -2.49
CA THR A 171 10.12 -11.86 -2.61
C THR A 171 10.92 -12.34 -1.38
N ARG A 172 10.49 -13.47 -0.77
CA ARG A 172 11.16 -14.28 0.28
C ARG A 172 11.82 -13.51 1.44
N VAL A 173 11.12 -13.39 2.56
CA VAL A 173 11.71 -13.01 3.86
C VAL A 173 12.46 -14.20 4.47
N LEU A 174 13.80 -14.14 4.46
CA LEU A 174 14.66 -14.91 5.35
C LEU A 174 15.16 -13.98 6.47
N GLY A 175 14.60 -14.12 7.68
CA GLY A 175 15.32 -13.88 8.93
C GLY A 175 15.14 -12.53 9.64
N ALA A 176 14.69 -12.64 10.90
CA ALA A 176 14.87 -11.74 12.05
C ALA A 176 14.15 -10.37 12.06
N ALA A 177 13.03 -10.31 12.81
CA ALA A 177 12.44 -9.06 13.30
C ALA A 177 13.07 -8.67 14.65
N GLN A 178 13.55 -7.42 14.77
CA GLN A 178 13.91 -6.80 16.04
C GLN A 178 12.78 -5.87 16.50
N PHE A 179 12.38 -6.00 17.77
CA PHE A 179 11.38 -5.15 18.41
C PHE A 179 12.04 -3.88 18.94
N VAL A 180 11.51 -2.70 18.59
CA VAL A 180 11.93 -1.41 19.15
C VAL A 180 10.77 -0.84 19.99
N ASP A 181 11.07 -0.55 21.25
CA ASP A 181 10.19 0.01 22.27
C ASP A 181 10.14 1.55 22.14
N LEU A 182 8.97 2.16 21.93
CA LEU A 182 8.83 3.62 21.83
C LEU A 182 7.57 4.14 22.53
N ALA A 183 7.81 4.88 23.62
CA ALA A 183 6.82 5.55 24.45
C ALA A 183 6.56 7.00 24.00
N LYS A 184 5.65 7.23 23.05
CA LYS A 184 4.83 8.47 22.92
C LYS A 184 3.82 8.33 21.77
N PRO A 185 2.57 8.83 21.88
CA PRO A 185 1.59 8.73 20.79
C PRO A 185 1.80 9.83 19.72
N PRO A 186 2.13 9.52 18.46
CA PRO A 186 1.97 10.43 17.34
C PRO A 186 0.52 10.42 16.81
N THR A 187 0.12 11.52 16.18
CA THR A 187 -1.25 11.77 15.66
C THR A 187 -1.45 11.41 14.19
N SER A 188 -0.40 10.95 13.50
CA SER A 188 -0.42 10.48 12.11
C SER A 188 0.76 9.53 11.92
N PHE A 189 0.61 8.53 11.05
CA PHE A 189 1.54 7.42 10.88
C PHE A 189 1.55 6.99 9.41
N GLN A 190 2.55 6.27 8.92
CA GLN A 190 2.75 6.15 7.47
C GLN A 190 3.15 4.74 7.00
N ILE A 191 2.50 4.25 5.93
CA ILE A 191 2.84 2.98 5.24
C ILE A 191 3.67 3.30 3.99
N LEU A 192 4.92 2.85 3.92
CA LEU A 192 5.70 2.90 2.69
C LEU A 192 5.76 1.54 2.03
N LEU A 193 5.58 1.49 0.70
CA LEU A 193 5.90 0.28 -0.02
C LEU A 193 6.67 0.45 -1.38
N THR A 194 7.34 -0.60 -1.89
CA THR A 194 8.33 -0.62 -3.01
C THR A 194 8.32 -1.95 -3.80
N SER A 195 8.12 -1.89 -5.12
CA SER A 195 8.20 -3.05 -6.03
C SER A 195 9.62 -3.53 -6.31
#